data_AF-A0A8T1W7X3-F1
#
_entry.id   AF-A0A8T1W7X3-F1
#
_cell.length_a   1.000
_cell.length_b   1.000
_cell.length_c   1.000
_cell.angle_alpha   90.00
_cell.angle_beta   90.00
_cell.angle_gamma   90.00
#
_symmetry.space_group_name_H-M   'P 1'
#
loop_
_entity.id
_entity.type
_entity.pdbx_description
1 polymer ?
#
loop_
_entity_poly.entity_id
_entity_poly.type
_entity_poly.pdbx_seq_one_letter_code
_entity_poly.pdbx_strand_id
1 'polypeptide(L)'
;MATCKRLLAWTLLVQHVGSFTYQQTGYWETTDCSGAPFYMDIFPEFNCGQRNITYNCSPYTFNRTRYYRTVICVEDTREWAKSYFKTTDYVMMEQYDTSPGACETYHHGRAFLGNDSCVKMINSTSYQSSIASVASDGSLGLKLFDDNACSSTAADKLSINSSTVARHSCYINEFKFFSESEYTSGSGSDSESESESESESESQGSAAESSSQSTSGSSGSNAAVIGGETASSGLGTGVVVVIVIVAVLLVLGIGWLIFWWGRRSAMICPLLARVAMDPRCGVTRRF
;
A
#
# COMPACT_ATOMS: atom_id res chain seq x y z
N MET A 1 -28.48 61.13 -4.34
CA MET A 1 -27.08 60.73 -4.56
C MET A 1 -26.93 59.34 -3.96
N ALA A 2 -26.89 58.31 -4.82
CA ALA A 2 -26.87 56.91 -4.41
C ALA A 2 -25.42 56.44 -4.26
N THR A 3 -25.01 56.08 -3.05
CA THR A 3 -23.70 55.44 -2.81
C THR A 3 -23.88 53.93 -2.82
N CYS A 4 -23.35 53.34 -3.88
CA CYS A 4 -23.39 51.92 -4.18
C CYS A 4 -22.30 51.15 -3.43
N LYS A 5 -22.75 50.11 -2.73
CA LYS A 5 -22.08 48.86 -2.30
C LYS A 5 -20.66 48.61 -2.84
N ARG A 6 -19.75 48.24 -1.93
CA ARG A 6 -18.77 47.16 -2.14
C ARG A 6 -18.55 46.38 -0.83
N LEU A 7 -19.36 45.35 -0.64
CA LEU A 7 -19.06 44.24 0.27
C LEU A 7 -18.06 43.33 -0.46
N LEU A 8 -16.80 43.34 -0.02
CA LEU A 8 -15.79 42.38 -0.44
C LEU A 8 -16.08 41.05 0.25
N ALA A 9 -16.77 40.15 -0.46
CA ALA A 9 -16.87 38.75 -0.08
C ALA A 9 -15.52 38.08 -0.34
N TRP A 10 -14.76 37.83 0.73
CA TRP A 10 -13.61 36.92 0.69
C TRP A 10 -14.15 35.50 0.60
N THR A 11 -14.27 34.95 -0.61
CA THR A 11 -14.45 33.51 -0.82
C THR A 11 -13.17 32.79 -0.43
N LEU A 12 -13.15 32.22 0.78
CA LEU A 12 -12.26 31.14 1.16
C LEU A 12 -12.50 29.97 0.20
N LEU A 13 -11.60 29.79 -0.77
CA LEU A 13 -11.41 28.52 -1.44
C LEU A 13 -10.77 27.58 -0.42
N VAL A 14 -11.61 26.92 0.38
CA VAL A 14 -11.19 25.70 1.10
C VAL A 14 -10.86 24.69 0.00
N GLN A 15 -9.58 24.53 -0.29
CA GLN A 15 -9.13 23.38 -1.07
C GLN A 15 -9.54 22.15 -0.27
N HIS A 16 -10.48 21.39 -0.82
CA HIS A 16 -10.88 20.11 -0.26
C HIS A 16 -9.67 19.19 -0.40
N VAL A 17 -8.83 19.12 0.63
CA VAL A 17 -7.84 18.06 0.73
C VAL A 17 -8.66 16.77 0.77
N GLY A 18 -8.55 15.96 -0.28
CA GLY A 18 -9.22 14.66 -0.29
C GLY A 18 -8.63 13.83 0.85
N SER A 19 -9.48 13.41 1.80
CA SER A 19 -9.07 12.39 2.78
C SER A 19 -8.71 11.12 2.00
N PHE A 20 -7.57 10.51 2.33
CA PHE A 20 -7.21 9.23 1.74
C PHE A 20 -8.15 8.17 2.32
N THR A 21 -9.06 7.66 1.49
CA THR A 21 -10.02 6.65 1.88
C THR A 21 -9.72 5.33 1.18
N TYR A 22 -10.19 4.25 1.77
CA TYR A 22 -10.13 2.91 1.22
C TYR A 22 -11.52 2.45 0.86
N GLN A 23 -11.66 1.81 -0.30
CA GLN A 23 -12.85 1.02 -0.57
C GLN A 23 -12.61 -0.38 -0.02
N GLN A 24 -13.50 -0.81 0.87
CA GLN A 24 -13.46 -2.14 1.46
C GLN A 24 -14.71 -2.90 1.08
N THR A 25 -14.52 -4.12 0.59
CA THR A 25 -15.60 -5.00 0.15
C THR A 25 -15.52 -6.31 0.91
N GLY A 26 -16.52 -6.60 1.74
CA GLY A 26 -16.70 -7.91 2.35
C GLY A 26 -17.58 -8.81 1.49
N TYR A 27 -17.32 -10.11 1.51
CA TYR A 27 -18.08 -11.12 0.76
C TYR A 27 -18.63 -12.22 1.69
N TRP A 28 -19.89 -12.58 1.47
CA TRP A 28 -20.65 -13.59 2.20
C TRP A 28 -21.32 -14.58 1.25
N GLU A 29 -21.55 -15.79 1.74
CA GLU A 29 -22.41 -16.76 1.07
C GLU A 29 -23.89 -16.57 1.45
N THR A 30 -24.15 -15.96 2.62
CA THR A 30 -25.49 -15.74 3.18
C THR A 30 -26.16 -14.50 2.59
N THR A 31 -27.48 -14.57 2.39
CA THR A 31 -28.26 -13.49 1.74
C THR A 31 -28.44 -12.25 2.59
N ASP A 32 -28.23 -12.37 3.89
CA ASP A 32 -28.37 -11.33 4.89
C ASP A 32 -27.00 -10.81 5.39
N CYS A 33 -25.89 -11.34 4.85
CA CYS A 33 -24.52 -11.03 5.25
C CYS A 33 -24.32 -11.19 6.76
N SER A 34 -25.03 -12.17 7.33
CA SER A 34 -24.86 -12.56 8.72
C SER A 34 -23.52 -13.26 8.95
N GLY A 35 -22.95 -13.03 10.13
CA GLY A 35 -21.65 -13.57 10.52
C GLY A 35 -20.46 -12.85 9.89
N ALA A 36 -19.28 -13.46 10.02
CA ALA A 36 -18.06 -12.96 9.44
C ALA A 36 -18.03 -13.22 7.92
N PRO A 37 -17.50 -12.29 7.11
CA PRO A 37 -17.28 -12.53 5.69
C PRO A 37 -16.21 -13.61 5.52
N PHE A 38 -16.31 -14.39 4.45
CA PHE A 38 -15.27 -15.38 4.14
C PHE A 38 -14.01 -14.72 3.54
N TYR A 39 -14.18 -13.56 2.91
CA TYR A 39 -13.12 -12.81 2.24
C TYR A 39 -13.46 -11.31 2.27
N MET A 40 -12.45 -10.46 2.43
CA MET A 40 -12.54 -9.03 2.17
C MET A 40 -11.43 -8.58 1.23
N ASP A 41 -11.78 -7.65 0.34
CA ASP A 41 -10.87 -6.99 -0.57
C ASP A 41 -10.82 -5.50 -0.25
N ILE A 42 -9.62 -4.92 -0.20
CA ILE A 42 -9.37 -3.55 0.26
C ILE A 42 -8.44 -2.87 -0.74
N PHE A 43 -8.86 -1.75 -1.30
CA PHE A 43 -8.03 -1.00 -2.23
C PHE A 43 -8.11 0.51 -1.96
N PRO A 44 -7.03 1.24 -2.22
CA PRO A 44 -7.02 2.69 -2.03
C PRO A 44 -7.95 3.32 -3.07
N GLU A 45 -8.87 4.18 -2.63
CA GLU A 45 -9.79 4.89 -3.52
C GLU A 45 -9.95 6.33 -3.03
N PHE A 46 -9.43 7.27 -3.81
CA PHE A 46 -9.56 8.68 -3.51
C PHE A 46 -11.02 9.13 -3.59
N ASN A 47 -11.49 9.80 -2.55
CA ASN A 47 -12.85 10.37 -2.49
C ASN A 47 -13.97 9.33 -2.59
N CYS A 48 -13.73 8.08 -2.14
CA CYS A 48 -14.77 7.06 -2.09
C CYS A 48 -16.01 7.57 -1.34
N GLY A 49 -15.81 8.27 -0.21
CA GLY A 49 -16.89 8.88 0.58
C GLY A 49 -17.71 9.94 -0.18
N GLN A 50 -17.12 10.64 -1.15
CA GLN A 50 -17.85 11.60 -1.99
C GLN A 50 -18.68 10.92 -3.08
N ARG A 51 -18.28 9.73 -3.54
CA ARG A 51 -19.01 8.97 -4.56
C ARG A 51 -20.25 8.26 -4.02
N ASN A 52 -20.47 8.29 -2.70
CA ASN A 52 -21.58 7.60 -2.01
C ASN A 52 -21.69 6.11 -2.42
N ILE A 53 -20.55 5.44 -2.55
CA ILE A 53 -20.48 4.02 -2.92
C ILE A 53 -20.65 3.22 -1.64
N THR A 54 -21.90 3.00 -1.24
CA THR A 54 -22.23 2.09 -0.15
C THR A 54 -23.27 1.10 -0.63
N TYR A 55 -22.86 -0.16 -0.73
CA TYR A 55 -23.77 -1.27 -0.99
C TYR A 55 -23.90 -2.05 0.30
N ASN A 56 -25.12 -2.21 0.80
CA ASN A 56 -25.36 -3.05 1.97
C ASN A 56 -25.93 -4.39 1.53
N CYS A 57 -25.18 -5.46 1.78
CA CYS A 57 -25.55 -6.83 1.50
C CYS A 57 -26.25 -7.06 0.15
N SER A 58 -25.62 -6.57 -0.91
CA SER A 58 -26.15 -6.69 -2.28
C SER A 58 -25.71 -8.00 -2.93
N PRO A 59 -26.55 -8.65 -3.75
CA PRO A 59 -26.14 -9.84 -4.48
C PRO A 59 -25.04 -9.51 -5.48
N TYR A 60 -24.06 -10.41 -5.60
CA TYR A 60 -22.93 -10.30 -6.49
C TYR A 60 -22.60 -11.64 -7.12
N THR A 61 -22.53 -11.70 -8.45
CA THR A 61 -22.22 -12.94 -9.18
C THR A 61 -20.75 -12.94 -9.60
N PHE A 62 -19.99 -13.93 -9.14
CA PHE A 62 -18.61 -14.16 -9.53
C PHE A 62 -18.43 -15.61 -9.98
N ASN A 63 -17.84 -15.80 -11.17
CA ASN A 63 -17.65 -17.12 -11.79
C ASN A 63 -18.91 -18.03 -11.73
N ARG A 64 -20.06 -17.47 -12.14
CA ARG A 64 -21.40 -18.11 -12.12
C ARG A 64 -21.92 -18.53 -10.73
N THR A 65 -21.21 -18.21 -9.66
CA THR A 65 -21.66 -18.40 -8.27
C THR A 65 -22.19 -17.08 -7.73
N ARG A 66 -23.30 -17.14 -6.99
CA ARG A 66 -23.91 -15.96 -6.37
C ARG A 66 -23.43 -15.84 -4.93
N TYR A 67 -22.87 -14.69 -4.62
CA TYR A 67 -22.45 -14.25 -3.29
C TYR A 67 -23.25 -13.00 -2.90
N TYR A 68 -23.00 -12.51 -1.70
CA TYR A 68 -23.49 -11.23 -1.22
C TYR A 68 -22.31 -10.40 -0.78
N ARG A 69 -22.37 -9.10 -1.02
CA ARG A 69 -21.28 -8.19 -0.68
C ARG A 69 -21.78 -6.91 -0.05
N THR A 70 -20.96 -6.40 0.85
CA THR A 70 -21.06 -5.06 1.38
C THR A 70 -19.84 -4.29 0.93
N VAL A 71 -20.06 -3.10 0.38
CA VAL A 71 -18.99 -2.19 -0.04
C VAL A 71 -19.15 -0.92 0.77
N ILE A 72 -18.04 -0.45 1.33
CA ILE A 72 -17.99 0.80 2.09
C ILE A 72 -16.73 1.57 1.73
N CYS A 73 -16.74 2.86 2.07
CA CYS A 73 -15.58 3.72 2.09
C CYS A 73 -15.18 3.97 3.54
N VAL A 74 -13.94 3.65 3.90
CA VAL A 74 -13.43 3.79 5.27
C VAL A 74 -12.11 4.54 5.28
N GLU A 75 -11.82 5.21 6.38
CA GLU A 75 -10.49 5.78 6.65
C GLU A 75 -9.60 4.77 7.35
N ASP A 76 -10.17 3.91 8.20
CA ASP A 76 -9.51 2.82 8.88
C ASP A 76 -10.05 1.45 8.40
N THR A 77 -9.21 0.73 7.66
CA THR A 77 -9.54 -0.59 7.08
C THR A 77 -9.55 -1.70 8.12
N ARG A 78 -8.80 -1.53 9.21
CA ARG A 78 -8.59 -2.55 10.25
C ARG A 78 -9.73 -2.50 11.26
N GLU A 79 -10.12 -1.30 11.67
CA GLU A 79 -11.32 -1.11 12.52
C GLU A 79 -12.55 -1.71 11.84
N TRP A 80 -12.72 -1.46 10.54
CA TRP A 80 -13.84 -2.01 9.82
C TRP A 80 -13.75 -3.53 9.66
N ALA A 81 -12.59 -4.09 9.30
CA ALA A 81 -12.40 -5.54 9.26
C ALA A 81 -12.82 -6.19 10.58
N LYS A 82 -12.32 -5.65 11.71
CA LYS A 82 -12.69 -6.09 13.06
C LYS A 82 -14.20 -6.06 13.30
N SER A 83 -14.88 -5.00 12.87
CA SER A 83 -16.34 -4.84 13.11
C SER A 83 -17.19 -5.96 12.49
N TYR A 84 -16.72 -6.57 11.39
CA TYR A 84 -17.43 -7.66 10.71
C TYR A 84 -16.96 -9.05 11.15
N PHE A 85 -15.65 -9.24 11.35
CA PHE A 85 -15.12 -10.51 11.84
C PHE A 85 -15.49 -10.73 13.33
N LYS A 86 -15.62 -9.65 14.11
CA LYS A 86 -16.02 -9.67 15.53
C LYS A 86 -15.13 -10.56 16.37
N THR A 87 -15.62 -11.74 16.74
CA THR A 87 -14.92 -12.76 17.53
C THR A 87 -14.42 -13.91 16.68
N THR A 88 -14.59 -13.83 15.36
CA THR A 88 -14.13 -14.83 14.41
C THR A 88 -12.71 -14.50 13.98
N ASP A 89 -11.82 -15.47 14.07
CA ASP A 89 -10.44 -15.33 13.65
C ASP A 89 -10.32 -14.98 12.17
N TYR A 90 -9.40 -14.08 11.87
CA TYR A 90 -9.09 -13.67 10.50
C TYR A 90 -7.61 -13.34 10.34
N VAL A 91 -7.13 -13.47 9.10
CA VAL A 91 -5.81 -13.00 8.69
C VAL A 91 -6.02 -11.83 7.74
N MET A 92 -5.64 -10.64 8.16
CA MET A 92 -5.58 -9.47 7.29
C MET A 92 -4.14 -9.24 6.84
N MET A 93 -3.97 -9.10 5.53
CA MET A 93 -2.70 -8.87 4.86
C MET A 93 -2.79 -7.55 4.11
N GLU A 94 -1.93 -6.60 4.47
CA GLU A 94 -1.72 -5.36 3.73
C GLU A 94 -0.44 -5.50 2.92
N GLN A 95 -0.54 -5.27 1.62
CA GLN A 95 0.56 -5.25 0.67
C GLN A 95 0.98 -3.81 0.39
N TYR A 96 2.28 -3.60 0.29
CA TYR A 96 2.91 -2.32 0.03
C TYR A 96 3.81 -2.39 -1.19
N ASP A 97 4.07 -1.25 -1.81
CA ASP A 97 5.03 -1.17 -2.91
C ASP A 97 6.46 -1.45 -2.38
N THR A 98 7.26 -2.15 -3.18
CA THR A 98 8.59 -2.65 -2.77
C THR A 98 9.73 -1.64 -2.95
N SER A 99 9.45 -0.42 -3.43
CA SER A 99 10.49 0.60 -3.68
C SER A 99 9.92 2.03 -3.66
N PRO A 100 10.63 3.03 -3.11
CA PRO A 100 11.95 2.98 -2.46
C PRO A 100 11.92 2.77 -0.93
N GLY A 101 10.78 2.43 -0.33
CA GLY A 101 10.66 2.16 1.10
C GLY A 101 9.77 0.95 1.36
N ALA A 102 10.33 -0.07 1.99
CA ALA A 102 9.62 -1.30 2.32
C ALA A 102 8.46 -1.00 3.28
N CYS A 103 7.25 -1.40 2.91
CA CYS A 103 6.04 -1.15 3.72
C CYS A 103 5.70 0.33 4.00
N GLU A 104 6.09 1.24 3.11
CA GLU A 104 5.77 2.68 3.20
C GLU A 104 4.51 3.05 2.39
N THR A 105 4.44 2.64 1.13
CA THR A 105 3.33 2.99 0.23
C THR A 105 2.31 1.87 0.17
N TYR A 106 1.14 2.08 0.76
CA TYR A 106 0.05 1.10 0.73
C TYR A 106 -0.40 0.82 -0.71
N HIS A 107 -0.45 -0.45 -1.09
CA HIS A 107 -0.85 -0.89 -2.42
C HIS A 107 -2.27 -1.48 -2.42
N HIS A 108 -2.49 -2.54 -1.64
CA HIS A 108 -3.81 -3.14 -1.44
C HIS A 108 -3.85 -3.92 -0.13
N GLY A 109 -5.04 -4.36 0.28
CA GLY A 109 -5.22 -5.19 1.46
C GLY A 109 -6.26 -6.27 1.23
N ARG A 110 -6.15 -7.36 1.97
CA ARG A 110 -7.09 -8.48 1.94
C ARG A 110 -7.30 -9.00 3.34
N ALA A 111 -8.51 -9.48 3.64
CA ALA A 111 -8.75 -10.23 4.85
C ALA A 111 -9.38 -11.58 4.53
N PHE A 112 -8.90 -12.62 5.21
CA PHE A 112 -9.25 -14.01 5.00
C PHE A 112 -9.81 -14.59 6.29
N LEU A 113 -10.89 -15.37 6.18
CA LEU A 113 -11.43 -16.11 7.32
C LEU A 113 -10.38 -17.12 7.85
N GLY A 114 -10.03 -17.01 9.13
CA GLY A 114 -8.90 -17.71 9.76
C GLY A 114 -9.26 -19.06 10.37
N ASN A 115 -10.14 -19.85 9.73
CA ASN A 115 -10.70 -21.09 10.28
C ASN A 115 -10.26 -22.35 9.52
N ASP A 116 -9.11 -22.32 8.84
CA ASP A 116 -8.58 -23.40 7.99
C ASP A 116 -9.49 -23.83 6.83
N SER A 117 -10.52 -23.05 6.51
CA SER A 117 -11.38 -23.32 5.36
C SER A 117 -10.80 -22.76 4.06
N CYS A 118 -11.06 -23.45 2.95
CA CYS A 118 -10.75 -22.93 1.63
C CYS A 118 -11.72 -21.79 1.27
N VAL A 119 -11.20 -20.57 1.12
CA VAL A 119 -11.98 -19.40 0.74
C VAL A 119 -11.59 -18.93 -0.65
N LYS A 120 -12.58 -18.51 -1.44
CA LYS A 120 -12.34 -17.97 -2.79
C LYS A 120 -11.92 -16.52 -2.70
N MET A 121 -10.88 -16.15 -3.44
CA MET A 121 -10.42 -14.78 -3.57
C MET A 121 -11.17 -14.11 -4.72
N ILE A 122 -12.17 -13.32 -4.36
CA ILE A 122 -13.05 -12.67 -5.33
C ILE A 122 -12.32 -11.53 -6.03
N ASN A 123 -12.35 -11.50 -7.37
CA ASN A 123 -11.69 -10.49 -8.22
C ASN A 123 -10.16 -10.43 -8.11
N SER A 124 -9.52 -11.43 -7.51
CA SER A 124 -8.07 -11.55 -7.51
C SER A 124 -7.55 -12.08 -8.85
N THR A 125 -6.47 -11.50 -9.36
CA THR A 125 -5.80 -11.91 -10.60
C THR A 125 -4.58 -12.79 -10.37
N SER A 126 -3.98 -12.73 -9.19
CA SER A 126 -2.76 -13.49 -8.85
C SER A 126 -3.07 -14.88 -8.33
N TYR A 127 -4.03 -14.98 -7.40
CA TYR A 127 -4.44 -16.24 -6.76
C TYR A 127 -5.96 -16.35 -6.75
N GLN A 128 -6.49 -17.58 -6.82
CA GLN A 128 -7.94 -17.83 -6.93
C GLN A 128 -8.57 -18.25 -5.60
N SER A 129 -7.80 -18.86 -4.70
CA SER A 129 -8.28 -19.22 -3.37
C SER A 129 -7.16 -19.21 -2.34
N SER A 130 -7.54 -19.25 -1.07
CA SER A 130 -6.63 -19.24 0.06
C SER A 130 -7.13 -20.09 1.21
N ILE A 131 -6.20 -20.54 2.06
CA ILE A 131 -6.49 -21.09 3.38
C ILE A 131 -5.72 -20.24 4.39
N ALA A 132 -6.44 -19.67 5.35
CA ALA A 132 -5.87 -18.86 6.42
C ALA A 132 -6.11 -19.54 7.78
N SER A 133 -5.14 -19.38 8.68
CA SER A 133 -5.21 -19.90 10.03
C SER A 133 -4.58 -18.94 11.03
N VAL A 134 -5.17 -18.91 12.21
CA VAL A 134 -4.65 -18.17 13.37
C VAL A 134 -4.33 -19.19 14.46
N ALA A 135 -3.06 -19.25 14.86
CA ALA A 135 -2.62 -20.15 15.92
C ALA A 135 -2.87 -19.52 17.29
N SER A 136 -2.90 -20.35 18.33
CA SER A 136 -3.16 -19.92 19.71
C SER A 136 -2.09 -18.98 20.29
N ASP A 137 -0.89 -18.97 19.72
CA ASP A 137 0.20 -18.06 20.10
C ASP A 137 0.15 -16.73 19.33
N GLY A 138 -0.84 -16.52 18.47
CA GLY A 138 -0.99 -15.35 17.60
C GLY A 138 -0.18 -15.43 16.30
N SER A 139 0.50 -16.55 16.02
CA SER A 139 1.13 -16.75 14.72
C SER A 139 0.09 -17.01 13.63
N LEU A 140 0.41 -16.63 12.39
CA LEU A 140 -0.52 -16.70 11.26
C LEU A 140 0.01 -17.61 10.17
N GLY A 141 -0.88 -18.39 9.60
CA GLY A 141 -0.66 -19.17 8.39
C GLY A 141 -1.51 -18.64 7.25
N LEU A 142 -0.91 -18.45 6.08
CA LEU A 142 -1.64 -18.15 4.85
C LEU A 142 -1.08 -18.99 3.70
N LYS A 143 -1.96 -19.74 3.05
CA LYS A 143 -1.65 -20.52 1.84
C LYS A 143 -2.46 -19.95 0.70
N LEU A 144 -1.81 -19.68 -0.44
CA LEU A 144 -2.43 -19.13 -1.64
C LEU A 144 -2.38 -20.17 -2.76
N PHE A 145 -3.46 -20.26 -3.53
CA PHE A 145 -3.65 -21.30 -4.55
C PHE A 145 -4.09 -20.69 -5.88
N ASP A 146 -3.62 -21.30 -6.97
CA ASP A 146 -3.98 -20.90 -8.34
C ASP A 146 -5.34 -21.48 -8.79
N ASP A 147 -5.89 -22.46 -8.05
CA ASP A 147 -7.21 -23.04 -8.28
C ASP A 147 -8.27 -22.48 -7.31
N ASN A 148 -9.55 -22.71 -7.61
CA ASN A 148 -10.68 -22.20 -6.78
C ASN A 148 -11.07 -23.12 -5.62
N ALA A 149 -10.44 -24.29 -5.48
CA ALA A 149 -10.86 -25.36 -4.57
C ALA A 149 -9.76 -25.76 -3.58
N CYS A 150 -8.66 -25.01 -3.51
CA CYS A 150 -7.48 -25.32 -2.70
C CYS A 150 -7.01 -26.78 -2.88
N SER A 151 -7.19 -27.31 -4.09
CA SER A 151 -6.99 -28.73 -4.40
C SER A 151 -5.61 -29.03 -4.96
N SER A 152 -4.96 -28.01 -5.51
CA SER A 152 -3.59 -28.07 -5.98
C SER A 152 -2.59 -27.84 -4.82
N THR A 153 -1.30 -28.02 -5.11
CA THR A 153 -0.26 -27.55 -4.21
C THR A 153 -0.33 -26.03 -4.10
N ALA A 154 -0.29 -25.50 -2.87
CA ALA A 154 -0.26 -24.06 -2.65
C ALA A 154 0.89 -23.41 -3.44
N ALA A 155 0.54 -22.41 -4.24
CA ALA A 155 1.47 -21.62 -5.05
C ALA A 155 2.36 -20.76 -4.15
N ASP A 156 1.83 -20.30 -3.01
CA ASP A 156 2.59 -19.60 -1.98
C ASP A 156 2.16 -20.03 -0.58
N LYS A 157 3.10 -19.97 0.37
CA LYS A 157 2.92 -20.33 1.78
C LYS A 157 3.65 -19.33 2.66
N LEU A 158 2.87 -18.59 3.42
CA LEU A 158 3.34 -17.56 4.33
C LEU A 158 3.13 -18.07 5.76
N SER A 159 4.20 -18.04 6.55
CA SER A 159 4.18 -18.38 7.98
C SER A 159 4.75 -17.21 8.74
N ILE A 160 3.89 -16.52 9.48
CA ILE A 160 4.23 -15.28 10.16
C ILE A 160 4.26 -15.58 11.65
N ASN A 161 5.41 -15.34 12.28
CA ASN A 161 5.53 -15.53 13.73
C ASN A 161 4.71 -14.47 14.48
N SER A 162 4.29 -14.80 15.70
CA SER A 162 3.46 -13.92 16.52
C SER A 162 4.11 -12.58 16.85
N SER A 163 5.44 -12.51 16.96
CA SER A 163 6.15 -11.25 17.24
C SER A 163 6.08 -10.25 16.09
N THR A 164 6.10 -10.72 14.83
CA THR A 164 5.96 -9.89 13.63
C THR A 164 4.55 -9.33 13.55
N VAL A 165 3.54 -10.15 13.85
CA VAL A 165 2.13 -9.75 13.89
C VAL A 165 1.92 -8.71 14.98
N ALA A 166 2.35 -8.99 16.21
CA ALA A 166 2.15 -8.09 17.36
C ALA A 166 2.86 -6.74 17.19
N ARG A 167 4.01 -6.71 16.52
CA ARG A 167 4.77 -5.48 16.24
C ARG A 167 4.36 -4.78 14.95
N HIS A 168 3.42 -5.34 14.18
CA HIS A 168 3.06 -4.90 12.82
C HIS A 168 4.28 -4.65 11.93
N SER A 169 5.30 -5.50 12.09
CA SER A 169 6.57 -5.34 11.41
C SER A 169 6.45 -5.75 9.95
N CYS A 170 7.21 -5.08 9.09
CA CYS A 170 7.23 -5.39 7.66
C CYS A 170 7.77 -6.80 7.43
N TYR A 171 6.93 -7.70 6.96
CA TYR A 171 7.27 -9.06 6.56
C TYR A 171 7.74 -9.05 5.11
N ILE A 172 8.92 -9.64 4.87
CA ILE A 172 9.59 -9.74 3.56
C ILE A 172 9.63 -8.44 2.74
N ASN A 173 9.70 -7.29 3.43
CA ASN A 173 9.76 -5.96 2.82
C ASN A 173 8.54 -5.56 1.96
N GLU A 174 7.41 -6.25 2.11
CA GLU A 174 6.25 -6.08 1.23
C GLU A 174 4.90 -6.16 1.97
N PHE A 175 4.81 -6.93 3.05
CA PHE A 175 3.54 -7.21 3.70
C PHE A 175 3.51 -6.83 5.18
N LYS A 176 2.38 -6.34 5.67
CA LYS A 176 2.06 -6.30 7.11
C LYS A 176 0.84 -7.18 7.37
N PHE A 177 0.87 -7.90 8.49
CA PHE A 177 -0.17 -8.85 8.86
C PHE A 177 -0.82 -8.47 10.17
N PHE A 178 -2.14 -8.71 10.25
CA PHE A 178 -2.98 -8.38 11.40
C PHE A 178 -3.98 -9.51 11.63
N SER A 179 -4.24 -9.83 12.89
CA SER A 179 -5.30 -10.76 13.30
C SER A 179 -6.14 -10.22 14.44
N GLU A 180 -5.66 -9.20 15.16
CA GLU A 180 -6.35 -8.51 16.25
C GLU A 180 -5.96 -7.02 16.32
N SER A 181 -6.67 -6.26 17.14
CA SER A 181 -7.15 -4.90 16.83
C SER A 181 -6.26 -3.69 17.14
N GLU A 182 -4.96 -3.81 17.31
CA GLU A 182 -4.18 -2.64 17.71
C GLU A 182 -3.67 -1.88 16.48
N TYR A 183 -4.31 -0.78 16.13
CA TYR A 183 -3.68 0.23 15.29
C TYR A 183 -3.75 1.59 15.99
N THR A 184 -2.58 2.13 16.28
CA THR A 184 -2.41 3.57 16.39
C THR A 184 -1.96 4.06 15.03
N SER A 185 -2.77 4.87 14.36
CA SER A 185 -2.35 5.71 13.23
C SER A 185 -1.18 6.59 13.67
N GLY A 186 0.04 6.08 13.55
CA GLY A 186 1.27 6.81 13.75
C GLY A 186 1.71 7.36 12.41
N SER A 187 1.49 8.66 12.19
CA SER A 187 2.35 9.41 11.29
C SER A 187 3.80 9.19 11.74
N GLY A 188 4.59 8.50 10.91
CA GLY A 188 6.02 8.32 11.14
C GLY A 188 6.70 9.69 11.12
N SER A 189 6.92 10.27 12.29
CA SER A 189 8.03 11.18 12.53
C SER A 189 9.08 10.35 13.24
N ASP A 190 10.01 9.80 12.47
CA ASP A 190 11.17 9.11 13.00
C ASP A 190 12.05 10.11 13.75
N SER A 191 12.25 9.86 15.03
CA SER A 191 13.36 10.43 15.79
C SER A 191 14.12 9.24 16.36
N GLU A 192 15.04 8.72 15.56
CA GLU A 192 16.03 7.74 15.98
C GLU A 192 17.06 8.46 16.87
N SER A 193 17.21 7.97 18.10
CA SER A 193 18.40 8.22 18.92
C SER A 193 18.97 6.85 19.24
N GLU A 194 19.93 6.43 18.43
CA GLU A 194 20.72 5.23 18.64
C GLU A 194 21.63 5.44 19.86
N SER A 195 21.62 4.48 20.77
CA SER A 195 22.65 4.32 21.79
C SER A 195 23.10 2.86 21.72
N GLU A 196 24.18 2.65 20.99
CA GLU A 196 24.87 1.37 20.89
C GLU A 196 25.50 1.01 22.24
N SER A 197 25.30 -0.23 22.67
CA SER A 197 26.08 -0.86 23.74
C SER A 197 26.15 -2.34 23.43
N GLU A 198 27.24 -2.78 22.82
CA GLU A 198 27.56 -4.19 22.57
C GLU A 198 28.68 -4.68 23.52
N SER A 199 28.31 -5.71 24.30
CA SER A 199 28.92 -7.06 24.35
C SER A 199 30.27 -7.33 25.06
N GLU A 200 30.13 -8.01 26.22
CA GLU A 200 30.70 -9.30 26.67
C GLU A 200 32.10 -9.85 26.23
N SER A 201 32.98 -9.98 27.24
CA SER A 201 33.78 -11.13 27.75
C SER A 201 34.45 -12.23 26.88
N GLU A 202 35.78 -12.37 27.10
CA GLU A 202 36.67 -13.58 27.23
C GLU A 202 36.87 -14.54 26.02
N SER A 203 38.01 -15.19 25.71
CA SER A 203 39.44 -15.26 26.11
C SER A 203 40.12 -16.17 25.04
N GLN A 204 41.38 -16.06 24.56
CA GLN A 204 42.68 -16.54 25.10
C GLN A 204 43.70 -16.65 23.92
N GLY A 205 45.00 -16.47 24.18
CA GLY A 205 46.12 -17.03 23.37
C GLY A 205 47.26 -16.06 23.00
N SER A 206 48.43 -16.21 23.63
CA SER A 206 49.59 -15.28 23.61
C SER A 206 50.76 -15.65 22.68
N ALA A 207 51.66 -14.65 22.51
CA ALA A 207 53.09 -14.64 22.11
C ALA A 207 53.40 -14.37 20.62
N ALA A 208 54.40 -13.56 20.20
CA ALA A 208 55.36 -12.63 20.83
C ALA A 208 56.05 -11.77 19.73
N GLU A 209 56.64 -10.63 20.13
CA GLU A 209 57.79 -9.89 19.53
C GLU A 209 57.65 -9.26 18.12
N SER A 210 58.17 -8.09 17.75
CA SER A 210 59.09 -7.11 18.39
C SER A 210 59.14 -5.81 17.56
N SER A 211 59.60 -4.71 18.19
CA SER A 211 60.25 -3.51 17.61
C SER A 211 59.36 -2.54 16.79
N SER A 212 59.44 -1.21 16.89
CA SER A 212 60.35 -0.30 17.61
C SER A 212 59.86 1.15 17.44
N GLN A 213 59.91 1.90 18.54
CA GLN A 213 60.46 3.27 18.64
C GLN A 213 59.54 4.44 18.15
N SER A 214 58.93 5.21 19.07
CA SER A 214 59.45 6.47 19.68
C SER A 214 59.53 7.62 18.66
N THR A 215 59.10 8.87 18.86
CA THR A 215 58.80 9.69 20.05
C THR A 215 58.37 11.08 19.56
N SER A 216 57.63 11.82 20.39
CA SER A 216 57.64 13.29 20.58
C SER A 216 57.29 14.20 19.39
N GLY A 217 56.54 15.30 19.51
CA GLY A 217 56.06 16.03 20.67
C GLY A 217 55.83 17.50 20.27
N SER A 218 54.79 18.09 20.85
CA SER A 218 54.53 19.51 21.14
C SER A 218 54.42 20.60 20.05
N SER A 219 53.25 21.24 20.09
CA SER A 219 52.99 22.68 20.29
C SER A 219 53.52 23.71 19.29
N GLY A 220 52.59 24.50 18.74
CA GLY A 220 52.89 25.79 18.11
C GLY A 220 51.65 26.53 17.63
N SER A 221 51.17 27.47 18.45
CA SER A 221 50.17 28.49 18.07
C SER A 221 50.72 29.39 16.96
N ASN A 222 49.87 29.83 16.03
CA ASN A 222 49.93 31.17 15.44
C ASN A 222 48.60 31.55 14.77
N ALA A 223 48.18 32.78 15.05
CA ALA A 223 47.04 33.45 14.48
C ALA A 223 47.30 33.92 13.04
N ALA A 224 46.26 33.93 12.21
CA ALA A 224 46.18 34.83 11.07
C ALA A 224 44.71 35.21 10.80
N VAL A 225 44.42 36.48 11.05
CA VAL A 225 43.22 37.21 10.64
C VAL A 225 43.33 37.51 9.15
N ILE A 226 42.36 37.11 8.34
CA ILE A 226 42.06 37.76 7.05
C ILE A 226 40.53 37.83 6.89
N GLY A 227 40.02 39.06 6.81
CA GLY A 227 38.63 39.36 6.51
C GLY A 227 38.29 39.05 5.05
N GLY A 228 37.03 38.68 4.83
CA GLY A 228 36.43 38.50 3.52
C GLY A 228 35.01 39.03 3.55
N GLU A 229 34.84 40.19 2.94
CA GLU A 229 33.61 40.98 2.87
C GLU A 229 32.49 40.20 2.15
N THR A 230 31.31 40.12 2.76
CA THR A 230 30.13 39.56 2.10
C THR A 230 29.57 40.58 1.11
N ALA A 231 30.01 40.49 -0.15
CA ALA A 231 29.47 41.28 -1.24
C ALA A 231 28.04 40.82 -1.59
N SER A 232 27.10 41.74 -1.43
CA SER A 232 25.75 41.68 -1.96
C SER A 232 25.77 41.77 -3.49
N SER A 233 25.51 40.65 -4.17
CA SER A 233 25.38 40.62 -5.63
C SER A 233 23.90 40.69 -6.02
N GLY A 234 23.46 41.87 -6.44
CA GLY A 234 22.16 42.08 -7.08
C GLY A 234 22.07 41.31 -8.40
N LEU A 235 21.20 40.30 -8.44
CA LEU A 235 20.85 39.59 -9.66
C LEU A 235 19.95 40.48 -10.52
N GLY A 236 20.51 40.97 -11.62
CA GLY A 236 19.78 41.73 -12.62
C GLY A 236 18.57 40.95 -13.16
N THR A 237 17.50 41.68 -13.44
CA THR A 237 16.19 41.25 -13.96
C THR A 237 16.22 40.41 -15.26
N GLY A 238 17.39 40.16 -15.84
CA GLY A 238 17.58 39.30 -17.01
C GLY A 238 17.60 37.79 -16.72
N VAL A 239 18.00 37.35 -15.51
CA VAL A 239 18.11 35.91 -15.19
C VAL A 239 16.73 35.27 -14.96
N VAL A 240 15.78 36.04 -14.43
CA VAL A 240 14.42 35.55 -14.14
C VAL A 240 13.67 35.20 -15.43
N VAL A 241 13.88 35.93 -16.52
CA VAL A 241 13.21 35.66 -17.80
C VAL A 241 13.68 34.35 -18.42
N VAL A 242 14.97 34.01 -18.29
CA VAL A 242 15.53 32.75 -18.82
C VAL A 242 14.97 31.54 -18.08
N ILE A 243 14.83 31.62 -16.75
CA ILE A 243 14.29 30.52 -15.93
C ILE A 243 12.82 30.25 -16.29
N VAL A 244 12.01 31.30 -16.50
CA VAL A 244 10.59 31.14 -16.87
C VAL A 244 10.45 30.51 -18.25
N ILE A 245 11.30 30.89 -19.22
CA ILE A 245 11.26 30.30 -20.58
C ILE A 245 11.64 28.81 -20.52
N VAL A 246 12.67 28.44 -19.76
CA VAL A 246 13.08 27.03 -19.60
C VAL A 246 11.98 26.22 -18.91
N ALA A 247 11.35 26.76 -17.88
CA ALA A 247 10.24 26.09 -17.19
C ALA A 247 9.03 25.86 -18.11
N VAL A 248 8.66 26.85 -18.93
CA VAL A 248 7.56 26.72 -19.90
C VAL A 248 7.88 25.65 -20.96
N LEU A 249 9.12 25.62 -21.48
CA LEU A 249 9.53 24.61 -22.46
C LEU A 249 9.54 23.19 -21.87
N LEU A 250 9.93 23.03 -20.60
CA LEU A 250 9.89 21.73 -19.92
C LEU A 250 8.45 21.23 -19.74
N VAL A 251 7.53 22.09 -19.32
CA VAL A 251 6.11 21.73 -19.14
C VAL A 251 5.48 21.33 -20.48
N LEU A 252 5.77 22.07 -21.55
CA LEU A 252 5.29 21.73 -22.89
C LEU A 252 5.90 20.43 -23.41
N GLY A 253 7.18 20.17 -23.14
CA GLY A 253 7.85 18.92 -23.51
C GLY A 253 7.27 17.70 -22.80
N ILE A 254 7.02 17.79 -21.50
CA ILE A 254 6.40 16.72 -20.70
C ILE A 254 4.95 16.49 -21.15
N GLY A 255 4.18 17.55 -21.37
CA GLY A 255 2.81 17.44 -21.90
C GLY A 255 2.76 16.76 -23.27
N TRP A 256 3.74 17.06 -24.14
CA TRP A 256 3.83 16.43 -25.45
C TRP A 256 4.22 14.94 -25.34
N LEU A 257 5.14 14.57 -24.44
CA LEU A 257 5.51 13.18 -24.17
C LEU A 257 4.32 12.35 -23.65
N ILE A 258 3.55 12.89 -22.70
CA ILE A 258 2.35 12.21 -22.16
C ILE A 258 1.30 12.04 -23.26
N PHE A 259 1.06 13.07 -24.08
CA PHE A 259 0.13 13.00 -25.21
C PHE A 259 0.58 11.96 -26.26
N TRP A 260 1.89 11.90 -26.54
CA TRP A 260 2.44 10.94 -27.48
C TRP A 260 2.40 9.50 -26.97
N TRP A 261 2.64 9.29 -25.68
CA TRP A 261 2.50 7.98 -25.03
C TRP A 261 1.04 7.53 -24.99
N GLY A 262 0.10 8.42 -24.64
CA GLY A 262 -1.33 8.11 -24.68
C GLY A 262 -1.82 7.73 -26.08
N ARG A 263 -1.27 8.37 -27.13
CA ARG A 263 -1.63 8.05 -28.52
C ARG A 263 -1.03 6.74 -29.02
N ARG A 264 0.10 6.28 -28.47
CA ARG A 264 0.71 4.97 -28.83
C ARG A 264 0.02 3.80 -28.14
N SER A 265 -0.52 3.99 -26.94
CA SER A 265 -1.26 2.93 -26.21
C SER A 265 -2.60 2.56 -26.87
N ALA A 266 -3.14 3.38 -27.77
CA ALA A 266 -4.40 3.10 -28.48
C ALA A 266 -4.23 2.25 -29.75
N MET A 267 -3.00 1.86 -30.14
CA MET A 267 -2.75 1.10 -31.38
C MET A 267 -2.16 -0.31 -31.16
N ILE A 268 -2.19 -0.84 -29.94
CA ILE A 268 -1.85 -2.25 -29.66
C ILE A 268 -3.04 -2.94 -28.98
N CYS A 269 -4.14 -3.08 -29.72
CA CYS A 269 -5.03 -4.25 -29.69
C CYS A 269 -6.03 -4.11 -30.84
N PRO A 270 -5.99 -4.99 -31.86
CA PRO A 270 -6.87 -6.15 -31.78
C PRO A 270 -6.28 -7.38 -32.48
N LEU A 271 -5.90 -8.41 -31.72
CA LEU A 271 -5.65 -9.73 -32.32
C LEU A 271 -5.75 -10.83 -31.26
N LEU A 272 -6.92 -10.97 -30.63
CA LEU A 272 -7.34 -12.21 -29.95
C LEU A 272 -8.85 -12.20 -29.62
N ALA A 273 -9.67 -11.73 -30.56
CA ALA A 273 -11.13 -11.85 -30.50
C ALA A 273 -11.67 -12.57 -31.75
N ARG A 274 -11.15 -13.76 -32.03
CA ARG A 274 -11.74 -14.72 -32.99
C ARG A 274 -11.20 -16.12 -32.69
N VAL A 275 -11.79 -16.82 -31.73
CA VAL A 275 -12.07 -18.27 -31.75
C VAL A 275 -13.06 -18.54 -30.60
N ALA A 276 -14.04 -19.39 -30.86
CA ALA A 276 -15.05 -19.94 -29.94
C ALA A 276 -16.38 -19.18 -29.78
N MET A 277 -17.17 -19.18 -30.86
CA MET A 277 -18.63 -19.30 -30.77
C MET A 277 -19.08 -20.33 -31.81
N ASP A 278 -19.26 -21.57 -31.37
CA ASP A 278 -19.94 -22.63 -32.10
C ASP A 278 -21.18 -23.04 -31.30
N PRO A 279 -22.39 -22.60 -31.69
CA PRO A 279 -23.62 -23.10 -31.11
C PRO A 279 -24.11 -24.30 -31.93
N ARG A 280 -24.03 -25.48 -31.30
CA ARG A 280 -24.78 -26.68 -31.70
C ARG A 280 -26.25 -26.33 -31.90
N CYS A 281 -26.67 -26.27 -33.15
CA CYS A 281 -28.06 -26.26 -33.55
C CYS A 281 -28.36 -27.64 -34.12
N GLY A 282 -29.11 -28.45 -33.37
CA GLY A 282 -29.49 -29.78 -33.81
C GLY A 282 -30.49 -30.43 -32.87
N VAL A 283 -31.67 -30.68 -33.43
CA VAL A 283 -32.68 -31.70 -33.06
C VAL A 283 -33.96 -31.16 -32.40
N THR A 284 -34.96 -30.94 -33.27
CA THR A 284 -36.36 -31.23 -32.96
C THR A 284 -37.03 -31.97 -34.13
N ARG A 285 -37.53 -33.18 -33.83
CA ARG A 285 -38.65 -33.96 -34.40
C ARG A 285 -38.65 -34.48 -35.85
N ARG A 286 -38.67 -35.82 -35.95
CA ARG A 286 -39.69 -36.76 -36.51
C ARG A 286 -39.28 -38.16 -35.96
N PHE A 287 -40.09 -39.07 -35.43
CA PHE A 287 -41.53 -39.37 -35.41
C PHE A 287 -42.01 -39.58 -33.98
#